data_AF-A0A937DP28-F1
#
_entry.id   AF-A0A937DP28-F1
#
_cell.length_a   1.000
_cell.length_b   1.000
_cell.length_c   1.000
_cell.angle_alpha   90.00
_cell.angle_beta   90.00
_cell.angle_gamma   90.00
#
_symmetry.space_group_name_H-M   'P 1'
#
loop_
_entity.id
_entity.type
_entity.pdbx_description
1 polymer ?
#
loop_
_entity_poly.entity_id
_entity_poly.type
_entity_poly.pdbx_seq_one_letter_code
_entity_poly.pdbx_strand_id
1 'polypeptide(L)' 'YCYGLAAAGAAGIERVIELLEEEVKEVMGLLGVTSLSQLDGSYIAKSLPTNMPSVHSAFPLLNLGDEGY' A
#
# COMPACT_ATOMS: atom_id res chain seq x y z
N TYR A 1 5.19 7.75 -3.89
CA TYR A 1 5.24 9.16 -3.47
C TYR A 1 6.47 9.90 -3.94
N CYS A 2 7.70 9.57 -3.49
CA CYS A 2 8.90 10.31 -3.88
C CYS A 2 9.14 10.33 -5.40
N TYR A 3 8.77 9.26 -6.13
CA TYR A 3 8.84 9.26 -7.59
C TYR A 3 7.84 10.23 -8.25
N GLY A 4 6.60 10.34 -7.74
CA GLY A 4 5.63 11.33 -8.22
C GLY A 4 6.09 12.76 -7.94
N LEU A 5 6.60 13.00 -6.72
CA LEU A 5 7.21 14.28 -6.35
C LEU A 5 8.39 14.65 -7.24
N ALA A 6 9.28 13.69 -7.52
CA ALA A 6 10.44 13.91 -8.39
C ALA A 6 10.04 14.13 -9.86
N ALA A 7 8.97 13.49 -10.33
CA ALA A 7 8.53 13.58 -11.71
C ALA A 7 7.79 14.89 -12.04
N ALA A 8 6.93 15.37 -11.13
CA ALA A 8 6.06 16.52 -11.38
C ALA A 8 5.74 17.37 -10.14
N GLY A 9 6.57 17.32 -9.10
CA GLY A 9 6.35 18.11 -7.89
C GLY A 9 5.06 17.71 -7.17
N ALA A 10 4.37 18.70 -6.59
CA ALA A 10 3.11 18.49 -5.88
C ALA A 10 2.03 17.83 -6.76
N ALA A 11 1.90 18.26 -8.02
CA ALA A 11 0.95 17.68 -8.97
C ALA A 11 1.22 16.19 -9.24
N GLY A 12 2.49 15.76 -9.20
CA GLY A 12 2.84 14.35 -9.32
C GLY A 12 2.46 13.52 -8.10
N ILE A 13 2.43 14.12 -6.90
CA ILE A 13 1.89 13.45 -5.70
C ILE A 13 0.37 13.31 -5.82
N GLU A 14 -0.33 14.38 -6.19
CA GLU A 14 -1.78 14.38 -6.38
C GLU A 14 -2.18 13.28 -7.35
N ARG A 15 -1.53 13.21 -8.52
CA ARG A 15 -1.80 12.17 -9.51
C ARG A 15 -1.59 10.75 -8.98
N VAL A 16 -0.57 10.53 -8.16
CA VAL A 16 -0.31 9.21 -7.55
C VAL A 16 -1.41 8.84 -6.55
N ILE A 17 -1.94 9.81 -5.79
CA ILE A 17 -3.07 9.57 -4.87
C ILE A 17 -4.34 9.23 -5.64
N GLU A 18 -4.66 9.98 -6.69
CA GLU A 18 -5.83 9.72 -7.52
C GLU A 18 -5.81 8.31 -8.13
N LEU A 19 -4.68 7.92 -8.71
CA LEU A 19 -4.51 6.58 -9.28
C LEU A 19 -4.67 5.50 -8.22
N LEU A 20 -4.08 5.69 -7.03
CA LEU A 20 -4.23 4.75 -5.93
C LEU A 20 -5.70 4.62 -5.49
N GLU A 21 -6.45 5.72 -5.45
CA GLU A 21 -7.87 5.70 -5.12
C GLU A 21 -8.68 4.94 -6.19
N GLU A 22 -8.41 5.15 -7.47
CA GLU A 22 -9.03 4.42 -8.58
C GLU A 22 -8.75 2.91 -8.47
N GLU A 23 -7.48 2.52 -8.28
CA GLU A 23 -7.07 1.12 -8.12
C GLU A 23 -7.74 0.45 -6.92
N VAL A 24 -7.83 1.14 -5.77
CA VAL A 24 -8.53 0.60 -4.59
C VAL A 24 -10.00 0.35 -4.90
N LYS A 25 -10.69 1.27 -5.58
CA LYS A 25 -12.10 1.08 -5.96
C LYS A 25 -12.28 -0.07 -6.94
N GLU A 26 -11.41 -0.19 -7.94
CA GLU A 26 -11.45 -1.29 -8.90
C GLU A 26 -11.28 -2.64 -8.21
N VAL A 27 -10.26 -2.78 -7.36
CA VAL A 27 -9.99 -4.01 -6.62
C VAL A 27 -11.14 -4.35 -5.67
N MET A 28 -11.69 -3.37 -4.95
CA MET A 28 -12.87 -3.58 -4.10
C MET A 28 -14.08 -4.09 -4.90
N GLY A 29 -14.30 -3.54 -6.09
CA GLY A 29 -15.34 -4.01 -7.02
C GLY A 29 -15.12 -5.47 -7.45
N LEU A 30 -13.87 -5.85 -7.77
CA LEU A 30 -13.51 -7.22 -8.13
C LEU A 30 -13.67 -8.21 -6.96
N LEU A 31 -13.40 -7.76 -5.73
CA LEU A 31 -13.59 -8.53 -4.50
C LEU A 31 -15.06 -8.61 -4.06
N GLY A 32 -15.95 -7.85 -4.70
CA GLY A 32 -17.37 -7.80 -4.35
C GLY A 32 -17.67 -7.08 -3.03
N VAL A 33 -16.78 -6.18 -2.60
CA VAL A 33 -16.92 -5.40 -1.36
C VAL A 33 -17.25 -3.94 -1.66
N THR A 34 -17.95 -3.29 -0.74
CA THR A 34 -18.40 -1.90 -0.89
C THR A 34 -17.84 -0.96 0.18
N SER A 35 -17.17 -1.49 1.20
CA SER A 35 -16.49 -0.69 2.22
C SER A 35 -15.21 -1.35 2.70
N LEU A 36 -14.23 -0.54 3.12
CA LEU A 36 -12.96 -1.05 3.67
C LEU A 36 -13.17 -1.90 4.93
N SER A 37 -14.25 -1.66 5.69
CA SER A 37 -14.59 -2.44 6.87
C SER A 37 -14.99 -3.90 6.58
N GLN A 38 -15.25 -4.24 5.31
CA GLN A 38 -15.52 -5.62 4.88
C GLN A 38 -14.24 -6.39 4.55
N LEU A 39 -13.09 -5.70 4.46
CA LEU A 39 -11.80 -6.34 4.21
C LEU A 39 -11.25 -6.92 5.52
N ASP A 40 -10.90 -8.19 5.48
CA ASP A 40 -10.25 -8.90 6.58
C ASP A 40 -9.16 -9.86 6.08
N GLY A 41 -8.59 -10.65 6.98
CA GLY A 41 -7.52 -11.58 6.65
C GLY A 41 -7.92 -12.73 5.70
N SER A 42 -9.22 -12.97 5.45
CA SER A 42 -9.68 -14.02 4.53
C SER A 42 -9.31 -13.73 3.06
N TYR A 43 -9.06 -12.47 2.72
CA TYR A 43 -8.61 -12.03 1.40
C TYR A 43 -7.09 -12.20 1.19
N ILE A 44 -6.34 -12.67 2.20
CA ILE A 44 -4.89 -12.81 2.15
C ILE A 44 -4.49 -14.28 2.07
N ALA A 45 -3.74 -14.63 1.02
CA ALA A 45 -3.10 -15.94 0.91
C ALA A 45 -1.69 -15.92 1.51
N LYS A 46 -1.29 -16.98 2.20
CA LYS A 46 0.09 -17.14 2.67
C LYS A 46 1.05 -17.21 1.46
N SER A 47 2.15 -16.48 1.54
CA SER A 47 3.20 -16.48 0.51
C SER A 47 4.58 -16.47 1.15
N LEU A 48 5.58 -16.93 0.40
CA LEU A 48 6.99 -16.75 0.75
C LEU A 48 7.39 -15.27 0.53
N PRO A 49 8.32 -14.72 1.33
CA PRO A 49 8.84 -13.38 1.09
C PRO A 49 9.42 -13.24 -0.32
N THR A 50 9.07 -12.17 -1.03
CA THR A 50 9.55 -11.91 -2.39
C THR A 50 10.94 -11.29 -2.42
N ASN A 51 11.39 -10.70 -1.31
CA ASN A 51 12.72 -10.15 -1.11
C ASN A 51 13.13 -10.25 0.37
N MET A 52 14.45 -10.14 0.61
CA MET A 52 14.96 -9.99 1.96
C MET A 52 14.68 -8.56 2.47
N PRO A 53 14.35 -8.38 3.76
CA PRO A 53 14.18 -7.05 4.33
C PRO A 53 15.40 -6.15 4.12
N SER A 54 15.20 -4.90 3.70
CA SER A 54 16.27 -3.91 3.52
C SER A 54 15.78 -2.50 3.80
N VAL A 55 16.71 -1.54 3.90
CA VAL A 55 16.40 -0.12 4.12
C VAL A 55 15.55 0.52 3.02
N HIS A 56 15.42 -0.14 1.86
CA HIS A 56 14.58 0.31 0.74
C HIS A 56 13.25 -0.44 0.63
N SER A 57 12.94 -1.34 1.58
CA SER A 57 11.64 -2.02 1.63
C SER A 57 10.51 -1.02 1.85
N ALA A 58 9.39 -1.19 1.13
CA ALA A 58 8.24 -0.28 1.16
C ALA A 58 7.60 -0.12 2.55
N PHE A 59 7.82 -1.10 3.43
CA PHE A 59 7.54 -1.00 4.86
C PHE A 59 8.87 -0.89 5.60
N PRO A 60 9.29 0.31 6.03
CA PRO A 60 10.47 0.45 6.86
C PRO A 60 10.24 -0.35 8.14
N LEU A 61 11.14 -1.31 8.40
CA LEU A 61 11.33 -2.12 9.63
C LEU A 61 10.33 -1.80 10.76
N LEU A 62 9.05 -2.16 10.60
CA LEU A 62 8.07 -2.06 11.67
C LEU A 62 8.36 -3.19 12.65
N ASN A 63 9.12 -2.89 13.69
CA ASN A 63 9.33 -3.79 14.80
C ASN A 63 8.11 -3.69 15.74
N LEU A 64 7.03 -4.42 15.41
CA LEU A 64 5.77 -4.42 16.15
C LEU A 64 5.87 -4.94 17.60
N GLY A 65 7.05 -5.40 18.04
CA GLY A 65 7.33 -5.86 19.40
C GLY A 65 8.30 -4.96 20.19
N ASP A 66 8.68 -3.81 19.65
CA ASP A 66 9.62 -2.87 20.28
C ASP A 66 8.91 -1.56 20.53
N GLU A 67 8.66 -1.24 21.81
CA GLU A 67 7.92 -0.04 22.25
C GLU A 67 8.71 1.28 22.04
N GLY A 68 9.88 1.22 21.37
CA GLY A 68 10.79 2.34 21.16
C GLY A 68 10.64 3.12 19.84
N TYR A 69 9.59 2.84 19.05
CA TYR A 69 9.16 3.68 17.92
C TYR A 69 7.88 4.44 18.25
#